data_AF-K9SWU6-F1
#
_entry.id   AF-K9SWU6-F1
#
_cell.length_a   1.000
_cell.length_b   1.000
_cell.length_c   1.000
_cell.angle_alpha   90.00
_cell.angle_beta   90.00
_cell.angle_gamma   90.00
#
_symmetry.space_group_name_H-M   'P 1'
#
loop_
_entity.id
_entity.type
_entity.pdbx_description
1 polymer ?
#
loop_
_entity_poly.entity_id
_entity_poly.type
_entity_poly.pdbx_seq_one_letter_code
_entity_poly.pdbx_strand_id
1 'polypeptide(L)'
;MRFANIGFSFLILLFSSEICGYSPAWGVPWQIYRREALNLELPDDQATLRINKFNQKLTGIVPRLNPDQNWRIDIRYTNYRRSTRVKQALLRLEGYNLIFITEADAKAQGFSSVPALANTWAQSLSNLFKDPILRKLLIVGMGMPPQINYRGVTYYLKPVIAGDRGLFRTSGSRFMGRVIYWEVPADDKTYQIISTNKSLEPSSPPLSVFLLNRKLQFLTYTLEPS
;
A
#
# COMPACT_ATOMS: atom_id res chain seq x y z
N MET A 1 19.45 -18.02 -82.13
CA MET A 1 20.14 -16.94 -81.39
C MET A 1 19.08 -16.28 -80.52
N ARG A 2 19.18 -16.22 -79.18
CA ARG A 2 19.96 -15.22 -78.39
C ARG A 2 19.69 -13.79 -78.87
N PHE A 3 19.14 -12.84 -78.12
CA PHE A 3 18.53 -12.76 -76.78
C PHE A 3 17.35 -11.73 -76.85
N ALA A 4 16.56 -11.36 -75.83
CA ALA A 4 16.62 -11.52 -74.38
C ALA A 4 15.20 -11.55 -73.75
N ASN A 5 15.10 -11.71 -72.42
CA ASN A 5 13.90 -11.43 -71.62
C ASN A 5 13.99 -10.02 -70.99
N ILE A 6 12.88 -9.29 -70.93
CA ILE A 6 12.69 -8.19 -69.98
C ILE A 6 11.43 -8.50 -69.16
N GLY A 7 11.63 -9.14 -68.00
CA GLY A 7 10.56 -9.40 -67.05
C GLY A 7 10.28 -8.16 -66.21
N PHE A 8 9.05 -7.64 -66.26
CA PHE A 8 8.60 -6.58 -65.35
C PHE A 8 8.31 -7.18 -63.96
N SER A 9 9.30 -7.14 -63.07
CA SER A 9 9.13 -7.53 -61.67
C SER A 9 8.41 -6.44 -60.89
N PHE A 10 7.11 -6.62 -60.63
CA PHE A 10 6.38 -5.81 -59.64
C PHE A 10 6.78 -6.23 -58.23
N LEU A 11 7.86 -5.66 -57.72
CA LEU A 11 8.26 -5.83 -56.32
C LEU A 11 7.38 -4.96 -55.42
N ILE A 12 6.18 -5.44 -55.08
CA ILE A 12 5.39 -4.83 -54.01
C ILE A 12 6.11 -5.13 -52.69
N LEU A 13 6.84 -4.14 -52.20
CA LEU A 13 7.40 -4.14 -50.86
C LEU A 13 6.25 -4.19 -49.85
N LEU A 14 6.00 -5.39 -49.32
CA LEU A 14 5.30 -5.56 -48.05
C LEU A 14 6.16 -4.93 -46.96
N PHE A 15 5.98 -3.62 -46.76
CA PHE A 15 6.27 -3.02 -45.47
C PHE A 15 5.32 -3.64 -44.47
N SER A 16 5.78 -4.72 -43.82
CA SER A 16 5.26 -5.14 -42.53
C SER A 16 5.56 -4.01 -41.55
N SER A 17 4.63 -3.05 -41.48
CA SER A 17 4.58 -2.12 -40.36
C SER A 17 4.34 -2.94 -39.12
N GLU A 18 5.41 -3.27 -38.41
CA GLU A 18 5.36 -3.59 -36.99
C GLU A 18 4.88 -2.32 -36.27
N ILE A 19 3.56 -2.10 -36.35
CA ILE A 19 2.83 -1.36 -35.34
C ILE A 19 2.92 -2.24 -34.10
N CYS A 20 4.06 -2.18 -33.41
CA CYS A 20 4.16 -2.60 -32.02
C CYS A 20 3.02 -1.90 -31.31
N GLY A 21 1.99 -2.67 -30.95
CA GLY A 21 0.81 -2.14 -30.33
C GLY A 21 1.22 -1.41 -29.07
N TYR A 22 1.08 -0.08 -29.10
CA TYR A 22 0.96 0.71 -27.88
C TYR A 22 -0.40 0.33 -27.27
N SER A 23 -0.43 -0.86 -26.66
CA SER A 23 -1.42 -1.13 -25.63
C SER A 23 -1.18 -0.07 -24.57
N PRO A 24 -2.15 0.80 -24.25
CA PRO A 24 -2.02 1.66 -23.10
C PRO A 24 -1.94 0.73 -21.90
N ALA A 25 -0.74 0.52 -21.38
CA ALA A 25 -0.54 -0.11 -20.09
C ALA A 25 -1.20 0.83 -19.07
N TRP A 26 -2.44 0.52 -18.70
CA TRP A 26 -3.17 1.21 -17.66
C TRP A 26 -2.29 1.09 -16.42
N GLY A 27 -1.64 2.20 -16.04
CA GLY A 27 -0.60 2.16 -15.02
C GLY A 27 -1.12 1.49 -13.75
N VAL A 28 -0.28 0.67 -13.13
CA VAL A 28 -0.68 -0.08 -11.94
C VAL A 28 -0.53 0.83 -10.71
N PRO A 29 -1.61 1.18 -10.00
CA PRO A 29 -1.54 2.09 -8.88
C PRO A 29 -0.89 1.40 -7.67
N TRP A 30 0.20 1.98 -7.16
CA TRP A 30 0.66 1.67 -5.81
C TRP A 30 -0.30 2.29 -4.79
N GLN A 31 -1.06 1.45 -4.10
CA GLN A 31 -1.98 1.89 -3.05
C GLN A 31 -1.38 1.68 -1.65
N ILE A 32 -1.62 2.65 -0.76
CA ILE A 32 -1.31 2.59 0.67
C ILE A 32 -2.64 2.78 1.42
N TYR A 33 -3.11 1.74 2.13
CA TYR A 33 -4.43 1.73 2.78
C TYR A 33 -5.57 2.17 1.84
N ARG A 34 -5.69 1.52 0.67
CA ARG A 34 -6.69 1.79 -0.39
C ARG A 34 -6.62 3.18 -1.03
N ARG A 35 -5.69 4.05 -0.61
CA ARG A 35 -5.44 5.35 -1.25
C ARG A 35 -4.31 5.21 -2.24
N GLU A 36 -4.49 5.74 -3.44
CA GLU A 36 -3.42 5.82 -4.42
C GLU A 36 -2.28 6.69 -3.89
N ALA A 37 -1.06 6.15 -3.94
CA ALA A 37 0.16 6.84 -3.55
C ALA A 37 0.94 7.31 -4.77
N LEU A 38 1.09 6.43 -5.76
CA LEU A 38 1.78 6.66 -7.03
C LEU A 38 1.16 5.75 -8.10
N ASN A 39 1.14 6.18 -9.35
CA ASN A 39 0.87 5.31 -10.49
C ASN A 39 2.17 4.73 -11.07
N LEU A 40 2.19 3.46 -11.53
CA LEU A 40 3.33 2.83 -12.21
C LEU A 40 2.99 2.45 -13.66
N GLU A 41 3.42 3.29 -14.60
CA GLU A 41 3.43 3.00 -16.04
C GLU A 41 4.56 2.00 -16.36
N LEU A 42 4.35 0.74 -15.98
CA LEU A 42 5.23 -0.40 -16.20
C LEU A 42 4.36 -1.65 -16.51
N PRO A 43 4.89 -2.68 -17.20
CA PRO A 43 4.19 -3.96 -17.33
C PRO A 43 3.79 -4.56 -15.97
N ASP A 44 2.63 -5.20 -15.90
CA ASP A 44 1.98 -5.63 -14.65
C ASP A 44 2.88 -6.46 -13.72
N ASP A 45 3.71 -7.35 -14.28
CA ASP A 45 4.66 -8.17 -13.54
C ASP A 45 5.75 -7.33 -12.87
N GLN A 46 6.34 -6.39 -13.62
CA GLN A 46 7.36 -5.47 -13.16
C GLN A 46 6.79 -4.47 -12.14
N ALA A 47 5.59 -3.95 -12.41
CA ALA A 47 4.87 -3.05 -11.52
C ALA A 47 4.54 -3.74 -10.19
N THR A 48 4.01 -4.96 -10.22
CA THR A 48 3.70 -5.77 -9.04
C THR A 48 4.95 -6.07 -8.21
N LEU A 49 6.04 -6.52 -8.84
CA LEU A 49 7.33 -6.73 -8.18
C LEU A 49 7.86 -5.45 -7.51
N ARG A 50 7.62 -4.30 -8.13
CA ARG A 50 8.08 -2.99 -7.63
C ARG A 50 7.22 -2.48 -6.48
N ILE A 51 5.90 -2.61 -6.58
CA ILE A 51 4.93 -2.35 -5.50
C ILE A 51 5.26 -3.21 -4.27
N ASN A 52 5.56 -4.50 -4.46
CA ASN A 52 5.94 -5.39 -3.36
C ASN A 52 7.23 -4.91 -2.66
N LYS A 53 8.24 -4.46 -3.41
CA LYS A 53 9.47 -3.85 -2.85
C LYS A 53 9.19 -2.53 -2.12
N PHE A 54 8.27 -1.70 -2.63
CA PHE A 54 7.87 -0.45 -1.96
C PHE A 54 7.13 -0.73 -0.64
N ASN A 55 6.17 -1.66 -0.64
CA ASN A 55 5.45 -2.12 0.55
C ASN A 55 6.39 -2.72 1.60
N GLN A 56 7.33 -3.58 1.19
CA GLN A 56 8.33 -4.17 2.09
C GLN A 56 9.18 -3.09 2.78
N LYS A 57 9.65 -2.10 2.02
CA LYS A 57 10.42 -0.98 2.58
C LYS A 57 9.59 -0.10 3.49
N LEU A 58 8.38 0.27 3.10
CA LEU A 58 7.48 1.07 3.93
C LEU A 58 7.21 0.38 5.27
N THR A 59 6.97 -0.94 5.24
CA THR A 59 6.81 -1.79 6.43
C THR A 59 8.07 -1.85 7.31
N GLY A 60 9.27 -1.72 6.74
CA GLY A 60 10.52 -1.61 7.50
C GLY A 60 10.79 -0.23 8.11
N ILE A 61 10.27 0.84 7.50
CA ILE A 61 10.51 2.24 7.89
C ILE A 61 9.50 2.70 8.95
N VAL A 62 8.21 2.53 8.67
CA VAL A 62 7.10 3.04 9.50
C VAL A 62 7.12 2.58 10.98
N PRO A 63 7.65 1.42 11.41
CA PRO A 63 7.76 1.09 12.85
C PRO A 63 8.58 2.10 13.66
N ARG A 64 9.51 2.79 12.98
CA ARG A 64 10.53 3.67 13.57
C ARG A 64 10.09 5.12 13.63
N LEU A 65 8.91 5.44 13.09
CA LEU A 65 8.40 6.81 12.99
C LEU A 65 7.42 7.12 14.13
N ASN A 66 7.24 8.41 14.42
CA ASN A 66 6.21 8.91 15.33
C ASN A 66 4.96 9.30 14.51
N PRO A 67 3.75 8.77 14.80
CA PRO A 67 2.56 9.07 14.01
C PRO A 67 2.11 10.54 14.13
N ASP A 68 2.39 11.18 15.26
CA ASP A 68 1.93 12.54 15.57
C ASP A 68 2.86 13.62 14.97
N GLN A 69 4.02 13.23 14.44
CA GLN A 69 4.89 14.11 13.64
C GLN A 69 4.52 14.05 12.16
N ASN A 70 4.67 15.18 11.45
CA ASN A 70 4.51 15.21 9.99
C ASN A 70 5.71 14.52 9.34
N TRP A 71 5.49 13.43 8.60
CA TRP A 71 6.58 12.72 7.94
C TRP A 71 7.02 13.45 6.67
N ARG A 72 8.31 13.74 6.60
CA ARG A 72 8.97 14.38 5.47
C ARG A 72 9.37 13.34 4.42
N ILE A 73 9.04 13.64 3.16
CA ILE A 73 9.72 13.06 2.01
C ILE A 73 10.84 13.99 1.57
N ASP A 74 12.01 13.43 1.26
CA ASP A 74 13.13 14.15 0.68
C ASP A 74 13.73 13.38 -0.51
N ILE A 75 14.46 14.09 -1.37
CA ILE A 75 15.08 13.52 -2.57
C ILE A 75 16.59 13.64 -2.45
N ARG A 76 17.30 12.50 -2.60
CA ARG A 76 18.75 12.46 -2.80
C ARG A 76 19.05 12.13 -4.25
N TYR A 77 19.63 13.08 -4.97
CA TYR A 77 20.12 12.87 -6.33
C TYR A 77 21.49 12.20 -6.34
N THR A 78 21.70 11.26 -7.27
CA THR A 78 22.99 10.62 -7.52
C THR A 78 23.52 11.01 -8.89
N ASN A 79 24.47 11.95 -8.91
CA ASN A 79 25.20 12.32 -10.12
C ASN A 79 26.31 11.31 -10.37
N TYR A 80 26.40 10.78 -11.59
CA TYR A 80 27.59 10.04 -11.99
C TYR A 80 28.74 11.04 -12.17
N ARG A 81 29.90 10.77 -11.55
CA ARG A 81 31.08 11.65 -11.66
C ARG A 81 31.34 11.97 -13.15
N ARG A 82 31.40 13.26 -13.51
CA ARG A 82 31.55 13.83 -14.87
C ARG A 82 30.26 14.11 -15.69
N SER A 83 29.05 13.86 -15.19
CA SER A 83 27.82 14.30 -15.89
C SER A 83 27.01 15.32 -15.08
N THR A 84 26.54 16.38 -15.75
CA THR A 84 25.54 17.34 -15.23
C THR A 84 24.13 16.74 -15.20
N ARG A 85 23.89 15.61 -15.90
CA ARG A 85 22.60 14.95 -16.00
C ARG A 85 22.39 13.99 -14.83
N VAL A 86 21.34 14.25 -14.04
CA VAL A 86 20.86 13.36 -12.98
C VAL A 86 20.27 12.09 -13.61
N LYS A 87 20.94 10.95 -13.44
CA LYS A 87 20.47 9.65 -13.95
C LYS A 87 19.62 8.85 -12.95
N GLN A 88 19.72 9.18 -11.67
CA GLN A 88 19.03 8.48 -10.60
C GLN A 88 18.71 9.43 -9.44
N ALA A 89 17.55 9.18 -8.83
CA ALA A 89 17.12 9.83 -7.60
C ALA A 89 16.67 8.77 -6.59
N LEU A 90 16.79 9.10 -5.31
CA LEU A 90 16.36 8.28 -4.19
C LEU A 90 15.41 9.10 -3.32
N LEU A 91 14.14 8.74 -3.33
CA LEU A 91 13.14 9.24 -2.40
C LEU A 91 13.37 8.59 -1.03
N ARG A 92 13.37 9.41 0.01
CA ARG A 92 13.51 9.00 1.39
C ARG A 92 12.33 9.47 2.22
N LEU A 93 11.89 8.64 3.16
CA LEU A 93 10.85 8.93 4.15
C LEU A 93 11.55 9.05 5.50
N GLU A 94 11.54 10.23 6.12
CA GLU A 94 12.31 10.51 7.34
C GLU A 94 13.79 10.07 7.24
N GLY A 95 14.43 10.40 6.10
CA GLY A 95 15.81 10.01 5.81
C GLY A 95 16.05 8.53 5.48
N TYR A 96 15.05 7.65 5.61
CA TYR A 96 15.14 6.24 5.25
C TYR A 96 14.80 5.98 3.76
N ASN A 97 15.58 5.11 3.11
CA ASN A 97 15.52 4.85 1.66
C ASN A 97 14.22 4.16 1.19
N LEU A 98 13.25 4.92 0.66
CA LEU A 98 11.96 4.41 0.19
C LEU A 98 12.03 3.97 -1.29
N ILE A 99 12.09 4.88 -2.25
CA ILE A 99 11.99 4.57 -3.69
C ILE A 99 13.25 5.00 -4.44
N PHE A 100 13.77 4.12 -5.29
CA PHE A 100 14.75 4.49 -6.31
C PHE A 100 14.04 4.79 -7.63
N ILE A 101 14.43 5.89 -8.26
CA ILE A 101 13.92 6.40 -9.54
C ILE A 101 15.09 6.50 -10.52
N THR A 102 14.90 6.03 -11.74
CA THR A 102 15.90 5.93 -12.80
C THR A 102 15.41 6.63 -14.08
N GLU A 103 16.30 6.81 -15.06
CA GLU A 103 15.92 7.36 -16.38
C GLU A 103 14.86 6.52 -17.10
N ALA A 104 14.85 5.19 -16.88
CA ALA A 104 13.84 4.30 -17.42
C ALA A 104 12.44 4.61 -16.85
N ASP A 105 12.36 4.93 -15.55
CA ASP A 105 11.11 5.28 -14.88
C ASP A 105 10.57 6.61 -15.40
N ALA A 106 11.44 7.61 -15.54
CA ALA A 106 11.08 8.90 -16.11
C ALA A 106 10.56 8.76 -17.55
N LYS A 107 11.25 7.97 -18.39
CA LYS A 107 10.82 7.70 -19.76
C LYS A 107 9.48 6.95 -19.81
N ALA A 108 9.31 5.92 -18.98
CA ALA A 108 8.11 5.10 -18.96
C ALA A 108 6.86 5.90 -18.55
N GLN A 109 7.03 6.87 -17.66
CA GLN A 109 5.99 7.78 -17.16
C GLN A 109 5.81 9.07 -18.01
N GLY A 110 6.47 9.17 -19.18
CA GLY A 110 6.42 10.37 -20.02
C GLY A 110 7.11 11.63 -19.46
N PHE A 111 7.90 11.54 -18.38
CA PHE A 111 8.61 12.68 -17.79
C PHE A 111 9.91 13.02 -18.54
N SER A 112 10.15 14.32 -18.73
CA SER A 112 11.34 14.84 -19.40
C SER A 112 12.67 14.55 -18.69
N SER A 113 12.65 14.26 -17.38
CA SER A 113 13.85 13.99 -16.59
C SER A 113 13.57 13.29 -15.26
N VAL A 114 14.60 12.66 -14.69
CA VAL A 114 14.52 12.01 -13.36
C VAL A 114 14.18 13.01 -12.24
N PRO A 115 14.73 14.24 -12.18
CA PRO A 115 14.30 15.24 -11.22
C PRO A 115 12.81 15.63 -11.35
N ALA A 116 12.28 15.72 -12.57
CA ALA A 116 10.86 16.04 -12.76
C ALA A 116 9.95 14.95 -12.17
N LEU A 117 10.20 13.67 -12.49
CA LEU A 117 9.46 12.55 -11.90
C LEU A 117 9.64 12.49 -10.38
N ALA A 118 10.88 12.68 -9.88
CA ALA A 118 11.19 12.62 -8.46
C ALA A 118 10.47 13.71 -7.65
N ASN A 119 10.38 14.93 -8.18
CA ASN A 119 9.64 16.01 -7.53
C ASN A 119 8.13 15.72 -7.49
N THR A 120 7.53 15.23 -8.59
CA THR A 120 6.11 14.85 -8.62
C THR A 120 5.81 13.73 -7.62
N TRP A 121 6.60 12.65 -7.62
CA TRP A 121 6.43 11.55 -6.67
C TRP A 121 6.69 11.98 -5.21
N ALA A 122 7.67 12.86 -4.97
CA ALA A 122 7.88 13.43 -3.64
C ALA A 122 6.68 14.25 -3.17
N GLN A 123 6.05 15.03 -4.06
CA GLN A 123 4.89 15.85 -3.75
C GLN A 123 3.65 14.99 -3.46
N SER A 124 3.36 13.97 -4.29
CA SER A 124 2.25 13.03 -4.06
C SER A 124 2.39 12.32 -2.72
N LEU A 125 3.57 11.76 -2.44
CA LEU A 125 3.84 11.08 -1.16
C LEU A 125 3.82 12.05 0.03
N SER A 126 4.34 13.28 -0.12
CA SER A 126 4.26 14.29 0.94
C SER A 126 2.81 14.67 1.25
N ASN A 127 1.96 14.82 0.22
CA ASN A 127 0.54 15.11 0.40
C ASN A 127 -0.21 13.95 1.05
N LEU A 128 0.12 12.71 0.67
CA LEU A 128 -0.44 11.51 1.29
C LEU A 128 -0.03 11.39 2.77
N PHE A 129 1.26 11.52 3.09
CA PHE A 129 1.76 11.39 4.47
C PHE A 129 1.48 12.62 5.36
N LYS A 130 0.98 13.74 4.83
CA LYS A 130 0.43 14.85 5.65
C LYS A 130 -0.82 14.45 6.43
N ASP A 131 -1.55 13.41 6.01
CA ASP A 131 -2.75 12.95 6.70
C ASP A 131 -2.41 12.23 8.03
N PRO A 132 -2.83 12.77 9.20
CA PRO A 132 -2.55 12.17 10.49
C PRO A 132 -3.31 10.85 10.73
N ILE A 133 -4.48 10.67 10.11
CA ILE A 133 -5.27 9.42 10.19
C ILE A 133 -4.50 8.33 9.46
N LEU A 134 -3.96 8.62 8.26
CA LEU A 134 -3.15 7.67 7.50
C LEU A 134 -1.84 7.31 8.21
N ARG A 135 -1.14 8.28 8.82
CA ARG A 135 0.08 8.01 9.60
C ARG A 135 -0.20 7.11 10.80
N LYS A 136 -1.31 7.36 11.52
CA LYS A 136 -1.77 6.51 12.63
C LYS A 136 -2.09 5.10 12.12
N LEU A 137 -2.94 4.97 11.10
CA LEU A 137 -3.24 3.71 10.39
C LEU A 137 -1.98 2.91 10.07
N LEU A 138 -1.00 3.53 9.40
CA LEU A 138 0.23 2.89 8.96
C LEU A 138 1.06 2.32 10.11
N ILE A 139 1.11 3.02 11.25
CA ILE A 139 1.84 2.55 12.42
C ILE A 139 1.10 1.46 13.18
N VAL A 140 -0.22 1.59 13.32
CA VAL A 140 -1.02 0.70 14.18
C VAL A 140 -1.48 -0.56 13.45
N GLY A 141 -1.94 -0.43 12.21
CA GLY A 141 -2.44 -1.51 11.37
C GLY A 141 -1.34 -2.34 10.70
N MET A 142 -0.07 -2.05 10.97
CA MET A 142 1.04 -2.80 10.39
C MET A 142 1.06 -4.26 10.87
N GLY A 143 1.07 -5.20 9.94
CA GLY A 143 1.00 -6.63 10.23
C GLY A 143 -0.38 -7.06 10.75
N MET A 144 -1.38 -6.19 10.67
CA MET A 144 -2.78 -6.50 10.91
C MET A 144 -3.42 -6.87 9.57
N PRO A 145 -4.26 -7.92 9.51
CA PRO A 145 -4.94 -8.28 8.27
C PRO A 145 -5.94 -7.18 7.88
N PRO A 146 -6.16 -6.90 6.58
CA PRO A 146 -7.10 -5.87 6.14
C PRO A 146 -8.57 -6.25 6.40
N GLN A 147 -8.83 -7.56 6.53
CA GLN A 147 -10.13 -8.13 6.88
C GLN A 147 -9.92 -9.39 7.73
N ILE A 148 -10.90 -9.73 8.57
CA ILE A 148 -10.93 -11.00 9.31
C ILE A 148 -12.30 -11.67 9.17
N ASN A 149 -12.32 -12.99 9.23
CA ASN A 149 -13.58 -13.73 9.38
C ASN A 149 -13.77 -14.14 10.84
N TYR A 150 -14.94 -13.88 11.39
CA TYR A 150 -15.34 -14.27 12.74
C TYR A 150 -16.81 -14.69 12.73
N ARG A 151 -17.09 -15.90 13.25
CA ARG A 151 -18.45 -16.50 13.33
C ARG A 151 -19.23 -16.44 12.00
N GLY A 152 -18.53 -16.71 10.89
CA GLY A 152 -19.10 -16.71 9.54
C GLY A 152 -19.20 -15.33 8.87
N VAL A 153 -18.84 -14.26 9.57
CA VAL A 153 -18.98 -12.88 9.09
C VAL A 153 -17.60 -12.26 8.83
N THR A 154 -17.47 -11.53 7.72
CA THR A 154 -16.24 -10.81 7.35
C THR A 154 -16.30 -9.38 7.89
N TYR A 155 -15.26 -8.98 8.62
CA TYR A 155 -15.09 -7.63 9.16
C TYR A 155 -13.86 -6.96 8.53
N TYR A 156 -13.93 -5.66 8.29
CA TYR A 156 -12.87 -4.85 7.66
C TYR A 156 -12.20 -3.92 8.67
N LEU A 157 -10.88 -3.80 8.59
CA LEU A 157 -10.08 -2.94 9.46
C LEU A 157 -10.46 -1.46 9.25
N LYS A 158 -10.83 -0.76 10.33
CA LYS A 158 -11.10 0.69 10.34
C LYS A 158 -9.91 1.49 10.87
N PRO A 159 -9.77 2.79 10.51
CA PRO A 159 -8.72 3.69 10.98
C PRO A 159 -8.90 4.17 12.44
N VAL A 160 -9.57 3.37 13.28
CA VAL A 160 -9.98 3.76 14.63
C VAL A 160 -9.25 2.89 15.64
N ILE A 161 -8.56 3.55 16.57
CA ILE A 161 -8.02 2.91 17.77
C ILE A 161 -9.11 3.02 18.84
N ALA A 162 -9.54 1.88 19.38
CA ALA A 162 -10.41 1.87 20.54
C ALA A 162 -9.55 1.95 21.81
N GLY A 163 -9.90 2.87 22.72
CA GLY A 163 -9.26 2.97 24.03
C GLY A 163 -9.73 1.83 24.92
N ASP A 164 -8.80 1.19 25.64
CA ASP A 164 -9.18 0.17 26.61
C ASP A 164 -9.87 0.81 27.82
N ARG A 165 -11.14 0.44 28.03
CA ARG A 165 -11.99 0.88 29.15
C ARG A 165 -12.24 -0.27 30.14
N GLY A 166 -11.54 -1.40 30.01
CA GLY A 166 -11.84 -2.63 30.76
C GLY A 166 -13.09 -3.36 30.28
N LEU A 167 -13.65 -2.97 29.12
CA LEU A 167 -14.91 -3.51 28.55
C LEU A 167 -14.68 -4.58 27.47
N PHE A 168 -13.45 -4.77 27.01
CA PHE A 168 -13.13 -5.81 26.03
C PHE A 168 -13.18 -7.21 26.67
N ARG A 169 -13.80 -8.16 25.98
CA ARG A 169 -13.86 -9.59 26.34
C ARG A 169 -13.45 -10.45 25.14
N THR A 170 -13.07 -11.70 25.41
CA THR A 170 -12.67 -12.68 24.39
C THR A 170 -13.00 -14.09 24.83
N SER A 171 -13.33 -14.97 23.89
CA SER A 171 -13.46 -16.43 24.08
C SER A 171 -12.13 -17.17 23.83
N GLY A 172 -11.04 -16.42 23.57
CA GLY A 172 -9.76 -16.98 23.14
C GLY A 172 -9.71 -17.30 21.64
N SER A 173 -10.82 -17.10 20.91
CA SER A 173 -10.93 -17.26 19.45
C SER A 173 -9.86 -16.43 18.72
N ARG A 174 -9.28 -16.99 17.63
CA ARG A 174 -8.14 -16.37 16.92
C ARG A 174 -8.32 -16.30 15.42
N PHE A 175 -7.76 -15.26 14.82
CA PHE A 175 -7.55 -15.14 13.37
C PHE A 175 -6.06 -14.87 13.08
N MET A 176 -5.43 -15.69 12.24
CA MET A 176 -3.98 -15.64 11.98
C MET A 176 -3.12 -15.54 13.26
N GLY A 177 -3.48 -16.32 14.29
CA GLY A 177 -2.79 -16.33 15.59
C GLY A 177 -3.11 -15.17 16.54
N ARG A 178 -3.80 -14.11 16.08
CA ARG A 178 -4.23 -12.95 16.89
C ARG A 178 -5.57 -13.23 17.58
N VAL A 179 -5.68 -12.90 18.86
CA VAL A 179 -6.92 -13.05 19.64
C VAL A 179 -7.95 -12.00 19.22
N ILE A 180 -9.19 -12.45 19.03
CA ILE A 180 -10.36 -11.63 18.69
C ILE A 180 -11.06 -11.19 19.98
N TYR A 181 -11.38 -9.90 20.05
CA TYR A 181 -12.11 -9.28 21.16
C TYR A 181 -13.41 -8.65 20.67
N TRP A 182 -14.36 -8.47 21.58
CA TRP A 182 -15.55 -7.64 21.42
C TRP A 182 -15.73 -6.74 22.65
N GLU A 183 -16.43 -5.62 22.49
CA GLU A 183 -16.78 -4.73 23.60
C GLU A 183 -18.12 -5.18 24.22
N VAL A 184 -18.18 -5.18 25.56
CA VAL A 184 -19.43 -5.40 26.31
C VAL A 184 -20.00 -4.03 26.71
N PRO A 185 -21.32 -3.80 26.65
CA PRO A 185 -21.93 -2.55 27.10
C PRO A 185 -21.54 -2.23 28.55
N ALA A 186 -21.30 -0.95 28.85
CA ALA A 186 -21.10 -0.52 30.22
C ALA A 186 -22.45 -0.54 30.97
N ASP A 187 -22.66 -1.55 31.80
CA ASP A 187 -23.77 -1.63 32.76
C ASP A 187 -23.25 -1.91 34.19
N ASP A 188 -24.14 -1.77 35.19
CA ASP A 188 -23.80 -1.94 36.61
C ASP A 188 -23.33 -3.36 36.98
N LYS A 189 -23.49 -4.34 36.06
CA LYS A 189 -23.10 -5.74 36.24
C LYS A 189 -21.77 -6.07 35.58
N THR A 190 -21.34 -5.30 34.57
CA THR A 190 -20.13 -5.54 33.76
C THR A 190 -18.84 -5.37 34.55
N TYR A 191 -18.87 -4.58 35.63
CA TYR A 191 -17.77 -4.40 36.59
C TYR A 191 -17.86 -5.34 37.81
N GLN A 192 -18.94 -6.10 37.97
CA GLN A 192 -19.05 -7.07 39.06
C GLN A 192 -18.25 -8.32 38.68
N ILE A 193 -17.40 -8.80 39.60
CA ILE A 193 -16.72 -10.09 39.46
C ILE A 193 -17.75 -11.20 39.76
N ILE A 194 -18.70 -11.38 38.84
CA ILE A 194 -19.74 -12.38 39.00
C ILE A 194 -19.14 -13.76 38.71
N SER A 195 -19.14 -14.63 39.72
CA SER A 195 -18.74 -16.05 39.65
C SER A 195 -19.72 -16.91 38.83
N THR A 196 -20.20 -16.41 37.68
CA THR A 196 -21.11 -17.10 36.78
C THR A 196 -20.34 -17.82 35.68
N ASN A 197 -20.51 -19.14 35.59
CA ASN A 197 -20.10 -19.99 34.46
C ASN A 197 -20.86 -19.69 33.14
N LYS A 198 -21.34 -18.46 32.96
CA LYS A 198 -22.14 -18.03 31.82
C LYS A 198 -21.22 -17.36 30.82
N SER A 199 -21.14 -17.89 29.60
CA SER A 199 -20.29 -17.30 28.56
C SER A 199 -20.70 -15.84 28.33
N LEU A 200 -19.72 -14.94 28.37
CA LEU A 200 -19.86 -13.53 27.97
C LEU A 200 -19.72 -13.32 26.46
N GLU A 201 -19.64 -14.41 25.70
CA GLU A 201 -19.65 -14.40 24.24
C GLU A 201 -21.06 -14.03 23.72
N PRO A 202 -21.20 -13.04 22.83
CA PRO A 202 -22.50 -12.59 22.35
C PRO A 202 -23.20 -13.72 21.59
N SER A 203 -24.52 -13.82 21.70
CA SER A 203 -25.29 -14.86 21.00
C SER A 203 -25.21 -14.71 19.47
N SER A 204 -25.25 -13.47 18.96
CA SER A 204 -25.03 -13.11 17.56
C SER A 204 -23.60 -12.56 17.31
N PRO A 205 -23.13 -12.51 16.05
CA PRO A 205 -21.92 -11.77 15.70
C PRO A 205 -22.08 -10.28 16.07
N PRO A 206 -21.12 -9.67 16.79
CA PRO A 206 -21.22 -8.26 17.19
C PRO A 206 -21.02 -7.33 15.98
N LEU A 207 -21.47 -6.08 16.05
CA LEU A 207 -21.30 -5.08 14.99
C LEU A 207 -19.83 -4.69 14.75
N SER A 208 -19.01 -4.82 15.79
CA SER A 208 -17.57 -4.56 15.75
C SER A 208 -16.83 -5.64 16.53
N VAL A 209 -15.65 -6.00 16.03
CA VAL A 209 -14.67 -6.83 16.73
C VAL A 209 -13.32 -6.12 16.72
N PHE A 210 -12.42 -6.53 17.60
CA PHE A 210 -11.16 -5.84 17.81
C PHE A 210 -9.99 -6.83 17.84
N LEU A 211 -8.85 -6.41 17.28
CA LEU A 211 -7.59 -7.12 17.44
C LEU A 211 -6.57 -6.22 18.13
N LEU A 212 -5.79 -6.79 19.04
CA LEU A 212 -4.61 -6.11 19.59
C LEU A 212 -3.47 -6.07 18.56
N ASN A 213 -2.93 -4.87 18.36
CA ASN A 213 -1.68 -4.68 17.64
C ASN A 213 -0.46 -4.90 18.56
N ARG A 214 0.75 -4.85 17.98
CA ARG A 214 2.03 -4.97 18.72
C ARG A 214 2.31 -3.86 19.76
N LYS A 215 1.55 -2.77 19.73
CA LYS A 215 1.62 -1.64 20.69
C LYS A 215 0.54 -1.73 21.77
N LEU A 216 -0.13 -2.90 21.90
CA LEU A 216 -1.22 -3.14 22.85
C LEU A 216 -2.43 -2.20 22.65
N GLN A 217 -2.68 -1.77 21.41
CA GLN A 217 -3.82 -0.94 21.05
C GLN A 217 -4.88 -1.81 20.36
N PHE A 218 -6.14 -1.65 20.76
CA PHE A 218 -7.27 -2.30 20.09
C PHE A 218 -7.60 -1.59 18.78
N LEU A 219 -7.62 -2.36 17.70
CA LEU A 219 -8.00 -1.88 16.38
C LEU A 219 -9.35 -2.41 15.98
N THR A 220 -10.24 -1.48 15.62
CA THR A 220 -11.63 -1.78 15.28
C THR A 220 -11.73 -2.43 13.90
N TYR A 221 -12.49 -3.50 13.83
CA TYR A 221 -12.95 -4.13 12.60
C TYR A 221 -14.49 -4.11 12.58
N THR A 222 -15.08 -3.67 11.48
CA THR A 222 -16.55 -3.51 11.35
C THR A 222 -17.10 -4.26 10.14
N LEU A 223 -18.40 -4.50 10.12
CA LEU A 223 -19.09 -5.14 8.99
C LEU A 223 -18.97 -4.35 7.67
N GLU A 224 -18.93 -3.02 7.75
CA GLU A 224 -18.81 -2.16 6.58
C GLU A 224 -17.36 -2.00 6.11
N PRO A 225 -17.07 -2.09 4.79
CA PRO A 225 -15.78 -1.68 4.26
C PRO A 225 -15.53 -0.18 4.50
N SER A 226 -14.26 0.21 4.66
CA SER A 226 -13.79 1.61 4.61
C SER A 226 -13.38 2.03 3.20
#